data_AF-A0A401H8D1-F1
#
_entry.id   AF-A0A401H8D1-F1
#
_cell.length_a   1.000
_cell.length_b   1.000
_cell.length_c   1.000
_cell.angle_alpha   90.00
_cell.angle_beta   90.00
_cell.angle_gamma   90.00
#
_symmetry.space_group_name_H-M   'P 1'
#
loop_
_entity.id
_entity.type
_entity.pdbx_description
1 polymer ?
#
loop_
_entity_poly.entity_id
_entity_poly.type
_entity_poly.pdbx_seq_one_letter_code
_entity_poly.pdbx_strand_id
1 'polypeptide(L)'
;MARLDPRTLDLVLCTLYFLTGDTTHARYPLEAIMRRTPPEYRGLVKKALEELRRKGLVYRAGGKGKTYGLTREGLEQAREACMQE
;
A
#
# COMPACT_ATOMS: atom_id res chain seq x y z
N MET A 1 -0.71 -9.29 18.41
CA MET A 1 -0.95 -9.29 16.94
C MET A 1 0.35 -9.74 16.28
N ALA A 2 0.36 -10.84 15.51
CA ALA A 2 1.55 -11.26 14.79
C ALA A 2 2.03 -10.15 13.83
N ARG A 3 3.32 -9.82 13.86
CA ARG A 3 3.95 -8.85 12.96
C ARG A 3 3.89 -9.41 11.53
N LEU A 4 3.52 -8.59 10.54
CA LEU A 4 3.59 -9.02 9.15
C LEU A 4 5.05 -9.16 8.72
N ASP A 5 5.30 -10.07 7.78
CA ASP A 5 6.61 -10.18 7.16
C ASP A 5 6.95 -8.87 6.42
N PRO A 6 8.18 -8.34 6.56
CA PRO A 6 8.57 -7.09 5.90
C PRO A 6 8.34 -7.10 4.39
N ARG A 7 8.59 -8.22 3.71
CA ARG A 7 8.40 -8.34 2.26
C ARG A 7 6.94 -8.20 1.87
N THR A 8 6.01 -8.62 2.72
CA THR A 8 4.58 -8.42 2.47
C THR A 8 4.21 -6.94 2.51
N LEU A 9 4.84 -6.16 3.41
CA LEU A 9 4.60 -4.72 3.49
C LEU A 9 5.16 -4.01 2.27
N ASP A 10 6.39 -4.33 1.87
CA ASP A 10 7.03 -3.76 0.69
C ASP A 10 6.24 -4.10 -0.59
N LEU A 11 5.79 -5.34 -0.73
CA LEU A 11 4.97 -5.75 -1.88
C LEU A 11 3.66 -4.96 -1.97
N VAL A 12 2.97 -4.77 -0.85
CA VAL A 12 1.71 -4.00 -0.82
C VAL A 12 1.97 -2.51 -1.06
N LEU A 13 3.07 -1.97 -0.52
CA LEU A 13 3.51 -0.61 -0.75
C LEU A 13 3.85 -0.37 -2.23
N CYS A 14 4.61 -1.27 -2.86
CA CYS A 14 4.92 -1.25 -4.29
C CYS A 14 3.66 -1.39 -5.14
N THR A 15 2.74 -2.29 -4.77
CA THR A 15 1.46 -2.42 -5.48
C THR A 15 0.69 -1.11 -5.49
N LEU A 16 0.65 -0.40 -4.36
CA LEU A 16 0.00 0.90 -4.27
C LEU A 16 0.75 1.95 -5.08
N TYR A 17 2.08 1.98 -5.03
CA TYR A 17 2.93 2.85 -5.83
C TYR A 17 2.68 2.72 -7.33
N PHE A 18 2.71 1.51 -7.87
CA PHE A 18 2.43 1.24 -9.28
C PHE A 18 0.99 1.59 -9.68
N LEU A 19 0.02 1.44 -8.76
CA LEU A 19 -1.35 1.90 -9.01
C LEU A 19 -1.43 3.42 -9.05
N THR A 20 -0.77 4.11 -8.12
CA THR A 20 -0.80 5.58 -8.03
C THR A 20 0.00 6.28 -9.12
N GLY A 21 1.00 5.64 -9.71
CA GLY A 21 1.82 6.24 -10.76
C GLY A 21 2.69 7.39 -10.22
N ASP A 22 3.41 7.13 -9.14
CA ASP A 22 4.35 8.07 -8.51
C ASP A 22 3.70 9.39 -8.02
N THR A 23 2.47 9.33 -7.49
CA THR A 23 1.76 10.52 -6.98
C THR A 23 1.08 10.30 -5.63
N THR A 24 1.09 11.34 -4.80
CA THR A 24 0.37 11.39 -3.51
C THR A 24 -1.10 11.80 -3.67
N HIS A 25 -1.53 12.18 -4.87
CA HIS A 25 -2.91 12.65 -5.13
C HIS A 25 -3.86 11.52 -5.52
N ALA A 26 -3.32 10.39 -5.97
CA ALA A 26 -4.10 9.23 -6.37
C ALA A 26 -4.43 8.34 -5.17
N ARG A 27 -5.63 7.76 -5.20
CA ARG A 27 -6.11 6.83 -4.17
C ARG A 27 -6.96 5.74 -4.78
N TYR A 28 -6.82 4.53 -4.28
CA TYR A 28 -7.49 3.35 -4.82
C TYR A 28 -8.33 2.65 -3.75
N PRO A 29 -9.50 2.10 -4.11
CA PRO A 29 -10.28 1.29 -3.18
C PRO A 29 -9.51 0.01 -2.82
N LEU A 30 -9.76 -0.50 -1.61
CA LEU A 30 -9.15 -1.75 -1.12
C LEU A 30 -9.24 -2.89 -2.14
N GLU A 31 -10.39 -3.04 -2.81
CA GLU A 31 -10.59 -4.08 -3.81
C GLU A 31 -9.66 -3.95 -5.02
N ALA A 32 -9.38 -2.73 -5.50
CA ALA A 32 -8.46 -2.52 -6.61
C ALA A 32 -7.03 -2.92 -6.23
N ILE A 33 -6.61 -2.57 -5.00
CA ILE A 33 -5.30 -2.95 -4.46
C ILE A 33 -5.20 -4.47 -4.34
N MET A 34 -6.22 -5.13 -3.79
CA MET A 34 -6.27 -6.60 -3.68
C MET A 34 -6.24 -7.30 -5.04
N ARG A 35 -6.94 -6.77 -6.05
CA ARG A 35 -6.92 -7.35 -7.41
C ARG A 35 -5.54 -7.30 -8.04
N ARG A 36 -4.79 -6.23 -7.78
CA ARG A 36 -3.42 -6.05 -8.30
C ARG A 36 -2.36 -6.80 -7.47
N THR A 37 -2.67 -7.12 -6.22
CA THR A 37 -1.80 -7.93 -5.36
C THR A 37 -1.87 -9.42 -5.76
N PRO A 38 -0.73 -10.16 -5.75
CA PRO A 38 -0.73 -11.59 -6.03
C PRO A 38 -1.64 -12.37 -5.07
N PRO A 39 -2.29 -13.45 -5.54
CA PRO A 39 -3.31 -14.17 -4.77
C PRO A 39 -2.86 -14.61 -3.38
N GLU A 40 -1.61 -15.03 -3.21
CA GLU A 40 -1.11 -15.52 -1.92
C GLU A 40 -1.05 -14.43 -0.84
N TYR A 41 -0.95 -13.15 -1.22
CA TYR A 41 -0.85 -12.02 -0.29
C TYR A 41 -2.18 -11.29 -0.10
N ARG A 42 -3.22 -11.60 -0.88
CA ARG A 42 -4.52 -10.88 -0.83
C ARG A 42 -5.14 -10.87 0.56
N GLY A 43 -5.06 -11.97 1.30
CA GLY A 43 -5.55 -12.06 2.67
C GLY A 43 -4.80 -11.16 3.66
N LEU A 44 -3.59 -10.73 3.31
CA LEU A 44 -2.73 -9.89 4.13
C LEU A 44 -2.83 -8.40 3.80
N VAL A 45 -3.33 -8.03 2.60
CA VAL A 45 -3.40 -6.63 2.11
C VAL A 45 -4.03 -5.68 3.12
N LYS A 46 -5.19 -6.03 3.67
CA LYS A 46 -5.88 -5.17 4.64
C LYS A 46 -5.05 -4.92 5.89
N LYS A 47 -4.36 -5.95 6.38
CA LYS A 47 -3.50 -5.86 7.57
C LYS A 47 -2.23 -5.07 7.24
N ALA A 48 -1.65 -5.28 6.06
CA ALA A 48 -0.48 -4.56 5.58
C ALA A 48 -0.78 -3.07 5.42
N LEU A 49 -1.89 -2.69 4.80
CA LEU A 49 -2.31 -1.29 4.65
C LEU A 49 -2.53 -0.60 6.00
N GLU A 50 -3.12 -1.27 6.99
CA GLU A 50 -3.27 -0.68 8.32
C GLU A 50 -1.92 -0.57 9.06
N GLU A 51 -0.97 -1.49 8.82
CA GLU A 51 0.38 -1.40 9.37
C GLU A 51 1.18 -0.27 8.72
N LEU A 52 1.16 -0.16 7.39
CA LEU A 52 1.73 0.96 6.63
C LEU A 52 1.11 2.30 7.04
N ARG A 53 -0.21 2.32 7.33
CA ARG A 53 -0.90 3.52 7.82
C ARG A 53 -0.39 3.95 9.18
N ARG A 54 -0.16 2.99 10.08
CA ARG A 54 0.45 3.25 11.41
C ARG A 54 1.88 3.75 11.30
N LYS A 55 2.62 3.31 10.27
CA LYS A 55 3.97 3.77 9.97
C LYS A 55 4.01 5.16 9.31
N GLY A 56 2.87 5.74 8.92
CA GLY A 56 2.84 7.05 8.24
C GLY A 56 3.06 7.00 6.72
N LEU A 57 3.15 5.81 6.12
CA LEU A 57 3.48 5.61 4.70
C LEU A 57 2.25 5.67 3.78
N VAL A 58 1.08 5.32 4.31
CA VAL A 58 -0.18 5.40 3.56
C VAL A 58 -1.22 6.16 4.37
N TYR A 59 -2.09 6.87 3.69
CA TYR A 59 -3.27 7.47 4.30
C TYR A 59 -4.53 6.73 3.84
N ARG A 60 -5.53 6.73 4.71
CA ARG A 60 -6.87 6.22 4.40
C ARG A 60 -7.83 7.40 4.31
N ALA A 61 -8.48 7.58 3.17
CA ALA A 61 -9.49 8.63 3.02
C ALA A 61 -10.91 8.10 3.30
N GLY A 62 -11.71 8.91 3.99
CA GLY A 62 -13.13 8.64 4.27
C GLY A 62 -14.02 9.07 3.10
N GLY A 63 -14.98 8.21 2.72
CA GLY A 63 -15.94 8.40 1.63
C GLY A 63 -16.83 7.15 1.46
N LYS A 64 -17.58 7.05 0.34
CA LYS A 64 -18.33 5.83 -0.06
C LYS A 64 -17.38 4.68 -0.46
N GLY A 65 -16.59 4.21 0.50
CA GLY A 65 -15.55 3.19 0.31
C GLY A 65 -14.23 3.58 0.96
N LYS A 66 -13.56 2.61 1.58
CA LYS A 66 -12.20 2.81 2.12
C LYS A 66 -11.21 2.86 0.96
N THR A 67 -10.69 4.05 0.70
CA THR A 67 -9.62 4.27 -0.28
C THR A 67 -8.29 4.53 0.42
N TYR A 68 -7.21 4.08 -0.20
CA TYR A 68 -5.85 4.23 0.29
C TYR A 68 -4.99 4.95 -0.75
N GLY A 69 -4.12 5.83 -0.29
CA GLY A 69 -3.14 6.55 -1.10
C GLY A 69 -1.80 6.66 -0.36
N LEU A 70 -0.75 7.06 -1.08
CA LEU A 70 0.58 7.23 -0.51
C LEU A 70 0.74 8.60 0.15
N THR A 71 1.39 8.63 1.31
CA THR A 71 1.94 9.88 1.83
C THR A 71 3.23 10.21 1.06
N ARG A 72 3.78 11.40 1.27
CA ARG A 72 5.08 11.77 0.70
C ARG A 72 6.18 10.79 1.15
N GLU A 73 6.23 10.47 2.44
CA GLU A 73 7.18 9.51 3.00
C GLU A 73 6.99 8.10 2.42
N GLY A 74 5.74 7.64 2.27
CA GLY A 74 5.47 6.35 1.63
C GLY A 74 5.81 6.31 0.15
N LEU A 75 5.70 7.43 -0.56
CA LEU A 75 6.12 7.55 -1.94
C LEU A 75 7.65 7.40 -2.07
N GLU A 76 8.40 8.12 -1.25
CA GLU A 76 9.87 8.03 -1.21
C GLU A 76 10.32 6.61 -0.88
N GLN A 77 9.75 6.00 0.16
CA GLN A 77 10.09 4.63 0.56
C GLN A 77 9.69 3.60 -0.48
N ALA A 78 8.53 3.75 -1.13
CA ALA A 78 8.14 2.87 -2.22
C ALA A 78 9.12 2.98 -3.38
N ARG A 79 9.55 4.20 -3.72
CA ARG A 79 10.51 4.43 -4.79
C ARG A 79 11.84 3.74 -4.54
N GLU A 80 12.34 3.76 -3.30
CA GLU A 80 13.56 3.05 -2.92
C GLU A 80 13.39 1.52 -2.92
N ALA A 81 12.23 1.03 -2.48
CA ALA A 81 11.96 -0.40 -2.39
C ALA A 81 11.68 -1.05 -3.76
N CYS A 82 11.01 -0.33 -4.68
CA CYS A 82 10.56 -0.89 -5.96
C CYS A 82 11.52 -0.59 -7.13
N MET A 83 12.51 0.28 -7.00
CA MET A 83 13.51 0.57 -8.06
C MET A 83 14.85 -0.17 -7.87
N GLN A 84 14.95 -1.09 -6.90
CA GLN A 84 16.14 -1.93 -6.70
C GLN A 84 16.08 -3.30 -7.43
N GLU A 85 15.32 -3.39 -8.52
CA GLU A 85 15.34 -4.55 -9.42
C GLU A 85 16.26 -4.32 -10.62
#